data_AF-A0A2V3IVQ6-F1
#
_entry.id   AF-A0A2V3IVQ6-F1
#
_cell.length_a   1.000
_cell.length_b   1.000
_cell.length_c   1.000
_cell.angle_alpha   90.00
_cell.angle_beta   90.00
_cell.angle_gamma   90.00
#
_symmetry.space_group_name_H-M   'P 1'
#
loop_
_entity.id
_entity.type
_entity.pdbx_description
1 polymer ?
#
loop_
_entity_poly.entity_id
_entity_poly.type
_entity_poly.pdbx_seq_one_letter_code
_entity_poly.pdbx_strand_id
1 'polypeptide(L)' 'MYTNRMFETNMFATAQQTATGRVIEVNRAEKALAVNVIPEKVVPYVMGKLSDVELATRLAARNGFPGAKTLFM' A
#
# COMPACT_ATOMS: atom_id res chain seq x y z
N MET A 1 10.76 6.00 -18.36
CA MET A 1 9.64 6.00 -17.41
C MET A 1 9.41 4.56 -16.97
N TYR A 2 9.58 4.26 -15.69
CA TYR A 2 9.29 2.94 -15.13
C TYR A 2 7.96 3.03 -14.38
N THR A 3 6.91 2.42 -14.94
CA THR A 3 5.62 2.32 -14.27
C THR A 3 5.50 0.89 -13.76
N ASN A 4 5.37 0.72 -12.45
CA ASN A 4 5.13 -0.59 -11.87
C ASN A 4 3.68 -0.96 -12.19
N ARG A 5 3.47 -1.67 -13.32
CA ARG A 5 2.13 -2.01 -13.81
C ARG A 5 1.53 -3.09 -12.92
N MET A 6 0.60 -2.69 -12.06
CA MET A 6 -0.11 -3.59 -11.14
C MET A 6 -1.29 -4.31 -11.81
N PHE A 7 -1.78 -3.81 -12.95
CA PHE A 7 -2.96 -4.34 -13.64
C PHE A 7 -2.70 -4.61 -15.11
N GLU A 8 -3.01 -5.83 -15.56
CA GLU A 8 -2.91 -6.23 -16.97
C GLU A 8 -4.01 -5.60 -17.84
N THR A 9 -5.19 -5.37 -17.27
CA THR A 9 -6.37 -4.82 -17.95
C THR A 9 -6.89 -3.57 -17.24
N ASN A 10 -7.64 -2.73 -17.95
CA ASN A 10 -8.25 -1.54 -17.37
C ASN A 10 -9.33 -1.92 -16.37
N MET A 11 -9.22 -1.38 -15.15
CA MET A 11 -10.30 -1.36 -14.17
C MET A 11 -11.38 -0.39 -14.64
N PHE A 12 -12.66 -0.75 -14.49
CA PHE A 12 -13.78 0.13 -14.88
C PHE A 12 -14.64 0.57 -13.69
N ALA A 13 -14.49 -0.08 -12.54
CA ALA A 13 -15.17 0.28 -11.31
C ALA A 13 -14.25 0.00 -10.11
N THR A 14 -14.29 0.90 -9.13
CA THR A 14 -13.55 0.80 -7.87
C THR A 14 -14.52 1.04 -6.72
N ALA A 15 -14.39 0.26 -5.65
CA ALA A 15 -15.17 0.41 -4.43
C ALA A 15 -14.29 0.21 -3.20
N GLN A 16 -14.60 0.92 -2.11
CA GLN A 16 -13.97 0.65 -0.82
C GLN A 16 -14.67 -0.53 -0.13
N GLN A 17 -13.89 -1.54 0.26
CA GLN A 17 -14.36 -2.62 1.12
C GLN A 17 -14.15 -2.21 2.58
N THR A 18 -15.16 -1.54 3.14
CA THR A 18 -15.13 -0.97 4.49
C THR A 18 -14.89 -1.99 5.59
N ALA A 19 -15.33 -3.25 5.41
CA ALA A 19 -15.13 -4.33 6.39
C ALA A 19 -13.65 -4.71 6.62
N THR A 20 -12.78 -4.51 5.63
CA THR A 20 -11.36 -4.91 5.69
C THR A 20 -10.39 -3.76 5.43
N GLY A 21 -10.90 -2.54 5.20
CA GLY A 21 -10.08 -1.37 4.84
C GLY A 21 -9.42 -1.48 3.47
N ARG A 22 -9.93 -2.32 2.58
CA ARG A 22 -9.34 -2.61 1.26
C ARG A 22 -9.98 -1.78 0.16
N VAL A 23 -9.29 -1.70 -0.96
CA VAL A 23 -9.87 -1.21 -2.22
C VAL A 23 -10.12 -2.42 -3.11
N ILE A 24 -11.34 -2.57 -3.60
CA ILE A 24 -11.71 -3.56 -4.62
C ILE A 24 -11.83 -2.85 -5.95
N GLU A 25 -11.21 -3.42 -6.97
CA GLU A 25 -11.32 -2.98 -8.35
C GLU A 25 -11.81 -4.14 -9.24
N VAL A 26 -12.65 -3.81 -10.22
CA VAL A 26 -13.23 -4.79 -11.15
C VAL A 26 -12.82 -4.47 -12.58
N ASN A 27 -12.40 -5.51 -13.30
CA ASN A 27 -12.08 -5.43 -14.73
C ASN A 27 -13.13 -6.10 -15.62
N ARG A 28 -13.06 -5.80 -16.93
CA ARG A 28 -13.97 -6.35 -17.95
C ARG A 28 -13.79 -7.86 -18.21
N ALA A 29 -12.79 -8.48 -17.59
CA ALA A 29 -12.51 -9.91 -17.69
C ALA A 29 -13.04 -10.67 -16.46
N GLU A 30 -14.01 -10.09 -15.74
CA GLU A 30 -14.68 -10.66 -14.56
C GLU A 30 -13.75 -10.97 -13.38
N LYS A 31 -12.53 -10.41 -13.36
CA LYS A 31 -11.64 -10.53 -12.20
C LYS A 31 -11.85 -9.33 -11.28
N ALA A 32 -12.30 -9.61 -10.06
CA ALA A 32 -12.23 -8.69 -8.95
C ALA A 32 -10.84 -8.81 -8.28
N LEU A 33 -10.16 -7.68 -8.11
CA LEU A 33 -8.87 -7.60 -7.44
C LEU A 33 -9.03 -6.74 -6.20
N ALA A 34 -8.66 -7.27 -5.05
CA ALA A 34 -8.67 -6.53 -3.79
C ALA A 34 -7.23 -6.19 -3.39
N VAL A 35 -6.90 -4.91 -3.35
CA VAL A 35 -5.58 -4.42 -2.93
C VAL A 35 -5.63 -3.98 -1.47
N ASN A 36 -4.60 -4.33 -0.72
CA ASN A 36 -4.41 -3.84 0.64
C ASN A 36 -2.93 -3.53 0.92
N VAL A 37 -2.72 -2.68 1.90
CA VAL A 37 -1.42 -2.45 2.50
C VAL A 37 -1.02 -3.68 3.32
N ILE A 38 0.26 -4.03 3.29
CA ILE A 38 0.89 -5.02 4.18
C ILE A 38 1.67 -4.24 5.24
N PRO A 39 1.14 -4.04 6.46
CA PRO A 39 1.71 -3.13 7.46
C PRO A 39 3.20 -3.36 7.73
N GLU A 40 3.63 -4.63 7.74
CA GLU A 40 5.00 -5.06 8.01
C GLU A 40 5.99 -4.65 6.92
N LYS A 41 5.49 -4.37 5.70
CA LYS A 41 6.33 -4.00 4.55
C LYS A 41 6.31 -2.51 4.25
N VAL A 42 5.41 -1.73 4.86
CA VAL A 42 5.32 -0.28 4.60
C VAL A 42 6.59 0.45 4.98
N VAL A 43 7.00 0.35 6.25
CA VAL A 43 8.17 1.08 6.77
C VAL A 43 9.46 0.67 6.03
N PRO A 44 9.77 -0.63 5.85
CA PRO A 44 10.95 -1.05 5.09
C PRO A 44 10.94 -0.58 3.63
N TYR A 45 9.77 -0.57 2.97
CA TYR A 45 9.66 -0.13 1.58
C TYR A 45 9.96 1.36 1.43
N VAL A 46 9.40 2.18 2.31
CA VAL A 46 9.57 3.64 2.27
C VAL A 46 11.03 4.01 2.59
N MET A 47 11.64 3.38 3.59
CA MET A 47 13.05 3.63 3.91
C MET A 47 14.02 3.12 2.83
N GLY A 48 13.79 1.92 2.30
CA GLY A 48 14.74 1.28 1.38
C GLY A 48 14.58 1.74 -0.07
N LYS A 49 13.35 1.77 -0.59
CA LYS A 49 13.09 2.01 -2.01
C LYS A 49 12.73 3.46 -2.32
N LEU A 50 12.07 4.17 -1.41
CA LEU A 50 11.78 5.60 -1.56
C LEU A 50 12.87 6.48 -0.91
N SER A 51 13.71 5.89 -0.05
CA SER A 51 14.76 6.61 0.69
C SER A 51 14.23 7.81 1.48
N ASP A 52 13.00 7.70 2.01
CA ASP A 52 12.31 8.78 2.73
C ASP A 52 12.08 8.41 4.20
N VAL A 53 13.01 8.81 5.05
CA VAL A 53 12.97 8.52 6.49
C VAL A 53 11.85 9.28 7.19
N GLU A 54 11.60 10.53 6.79
CA GLU A 54 10.58 11.37 7.43
C GLU A 54 9.17 10.81 7.19
N LEU A 55 8.88 10.40 5.96
CA LEU A 55 7.63 9.74 5.63
C LEU A 55 7.47 8.42 6.38
N ALA A 56 8.53 7.61 6.47
CA ALA A 56 8.50 6.35 7.20
C ALA A 56 8.15 6.55 8.69
N THR A 57 8.76 7.53 9.35
CA THR A 57 8.49 7.88 10.75
C THR A 57 7.06 8.38 10.94
N ARG A 58 6.58 9.28 10.09
CA ARG A 58 5.19 9.79 10.16
C ARG A 58 4.16 8.69 9.92
N LEU A 59 4.42 7.77 8.99
CA LEU A 59 3.53 6.64 8.72
C LEU A 59 3.47 5.65 9.88
N ALA A 60 4.62 5.36 10.51
CA ALA A 60 4.68 4.48 11.65
C ALA A 60 4.02 5.08 12.90
N ALA A 61 4.29 6.35 13.22
CA ALA A 61 3.69 7.04 14.35
C ALA A 61 2.16 7.13 14.23
N ARG A 62 1.65 7.46 13.03
CA ARG A 62 0.22 7.71 12.82
C ARG A 62 -0.61 6.43 12.71
N ASN A 63 -0.09 5.40 12.06
CA ASN A 63 -0.88 4.19 11.74
C ASN A 63 -0.45 2.96 12.54
N GLY A 64 0.52 3.10 13.46
CA GLY A 64 1.02 2.00 14.27
C GLY A 64 1.75 0.92 13.47
N PHE A 65 2.29 1.26 12.28
CA PHE A 65 2.95 0.26 11.44
C PHE A 65 4.23 -0.28 12.10
N PRO A 66 4.41 -1.61 12.13
CA PRO A 66 5.60 -2.22 12.71
C PRO A 66 6.85 -1.93 11.86
N GLY A 67 8.02 -1.95 12.50
CA GLY A 67 9.31 -1.72 11.84
C GLY A 67 9.94 -0.36 12.10
N ALA A 68 9.28 0.53 12.82
CA ALA A 68 9.84 1.83 13.22
C ALA A 68 10.48 1.86 14.60
N LYS A 69 10.61 0.72 15.30
CA LYS A 69 11.29 0.67 16.61
C LYS A 69 12.73 1.18 16.54
N THR A 70 13.40 1.00 15.41
CA THR A 70 14.73 1.54 15.10
C THR A 70 14.74 3.02 14.71
N LEU A 71 13.59 3.62 14.40
CA LEU A 71 13.47 5.05 14.01
C LEU A 71 13.24 5.99 15.21
N PHE A 72 12.77 5.46 16.34
CA PHE A 72 12.43 6.24 17.54
C PHE A 72 13.48 6.13 18.68
N MET A 73 14.67 5.61 18.38
CA MET A 73 15.75 5.42 19.36
C MET A 73 16.73 6.58 19.36
#